data_AF-A0A4R2CPI9-F1
#
_entry.id   AF-A0A4R2CPI9-F1
#
_cell.length_a   1.000
_cell.length_b   1.000
_cell.length_c   1.000
_cell.angle_alpha   90.00
_cell.angle_beta   90.00
_cell.angle_gamma   90.00
#
_symmetry.space_group_name_H-M   'P 1'
#
loop_
_entity.id
_entity.type
_entity.pdbx_description
1 polymer ?
#
loop_
_entity_poly.entity_id
_entity_poly.type
_entity_poly.pdbx_seq_one_letter_code
_entity_poly.pdbx_strand_id
1 'polypeptide(L)'
;MKSVRAILRAAHRLLTDENVDLWLLTLTAAVFTVLGIVDVAGMNVLSAAILALLAALAFAQIKSRKLVAEIATAGAASREVLLREFPEDLTRQRAEANDILLIGIAMARTIQGSRDDFYRALTRGARLRVLLLDPTDEQLVRQGTLVRPPGRTALLSQRIRTTLEELDELQASTGGDLEIRVAQFVPPLGVNLLRGTKSASITIQHAEHHPAGEPGPIMRFDESAGGWFSFYERQAERLWVAGTPWPPTHQQRLDAIARPSFVDSFGPELLTSMESAKDLFITGVARTTLLTENYTRFEKWLQRGCKIRFLLIEPSSPAVGIAAGRYYAERSQDTAKARIEQSLRLLAELAVATGGSLEVRLTAHPIATGVIAVDAPEIQRGPTSAIFVEYYTCQAEGEPKFVLQPTDPWFDQFLAEAERVWIGAQRA
;
A
#
# COMPACT_ATOMS: atom_id res chain seq x y z
N MET A 1 -42.72 34.91 35.56
CA MET A 1 -42.69 34.89 34.07
C MET A 1 -41.76 33.85 33.43
N LYS A 2 -40.64 33.42 34.06
CA LYS A 2 -39.77 32.37 33.48
C LYS A 2 -40.43 30.97 33.40
N SER A 3 -41.31 30.62 34.35
CA SER A 3 -41.97 29.30 34.42
C SER A 3 -42.98 29.05 33.29
N VAL A 4 -43.70 30.09 32.84
CA VAL A 4 -44.72 29.97 31.78
C VAL A 4 -44.09 29.66 30.42
N ARG A 5 -42.92 30.22 30.12
CA ARG A 5 -42.17 29.92 28.88
C ARG A 5 -41.48 28.56 28.87
N ALA A 6 -41.25 27.95 30.03
CA ALA A 6 -40.75 26.59 30.13
C ALA A 6 -41.89 25.58 29.88
N ILE A 7 -43.06 25.84 30.46
CA ILE A 7 -44.27 25.02 30.26
C ILE A 7 -44.74 25.06 28.80
N LEU A 8 -44.75 26.23 28.15
CA LEU A 8 -45.13 26.35 26.74
C LEU A 8 -44.14 25.65 25.78
N ARG A 9 -42.84 25.61 26.10
CA ARG A 9 -41.85 24.88 25.28
C ARG A 9 -41.91 23.37 25.51
N ALA A 10 -42.21 22.93 26.73
CA ALA A 10 -42.46 21.53 27.02
C ALA A 10 -43.74 21.04 26.32
N ALA A 11 -44.83 21.84 26.37
CA ALA A 11 -46.08 21.55 25.68
C ALA A 11 -45.91 21.53 24.16
N HIS A 12 -45.13 22.46 23.58
CA HIS A 12 -44.88 22.47 22.14
C HIS A 12 -44.06 21.27 21.69
N ARG A 13 -43.04 20.85 22.45
CA ARG A 13 -42.28 19.61 22.17
C ARG A 13 -43.14 18.36 22.26
N LEU A 14 -44.04 18.31 23.24
CA LEU A 14 -45.03 17.22 23.39
C LEU A 14 -46.06 17.19 22.25
N LEU A 15 -46.41 18.33 21.68
CA LEU A 15 -47.37 18.45 20.56
C LEU A 15 -46.76 18.16 19.19
N THR A 16 -45.43 18.21 19.06
CA THR A 16 -44.72 17.89 17.80
C THR A 16 -44.14 16.48 17.77
N ASP A 17 -44.21 15.74 18.89
CA ASP A 17 -43.72 14.38 18.96
C ASP A 17 -44.72 13.43 18.27
N GLU A 18 -44.28 12.45 17.48
CA GLU A 18 -45.16 11.53 16.73
C GLU A 18 -46.06 10.65 17.63
N ASN A 19 -45.93 10.82 18.95
CA ASN A 19 -46.62 10.12 20.00
C ASN A 19 -47.75 10.93 20.67
N VAL A 20 -48.21 12.07 20.11
CA VAL A 20 -49.30 12.89 20.69
C VAL A 20 -50.52 12.04 21.04
N ASP A 21 -50.88 11.10 20.15
CA ASP A 21 -52.02 10.20 20.34
C ASP A 21 -51.87 9.33 21.61
N LEU A 22 -50.65 8.86 21.90
CA LEU A 22 -50.35 8.03 23.07
C LEU A 22 -50.38 8.85 24.37
N TRP A 23 -49.86 10.07 24.33
CA TRP A 23 -49.88 10.97 25.49
C TRP A 23 -51.29 11.43 25.83
N LEU A 24 -52.10 11.75 24.83
CA LEU A 24 -53.51 12.10 25.02
C LEU A 24 -54.27 10.93 25.64
N LEU A 25 -54.07 9.71 25.13
CA LEU A 25 -54.70 8.50 25.69
C LEU A 25 -54.28 8.25 27.14
N THR A 26 -52.98 8.40 27.44
CA THR A 26 -52.46 8.21 28.80
C THR A 26 -53.02 9.24 29.77
N LEU A 27 -53.12 10.51 29.34
CA LEU A 27 -53.69 11.59 30.14
C LEU A 27 -55.19 11.38 30.36
N THR A 28 -55.94 11.03 29.32
CA THR A 28 -57.38 10.74 29.42
C THR A 28 -57.62 9.55 30.35
N ALA A 29 -56.84 8.48 30.22
CA ALA A 29 -56.91 7.33 31.13
C ALA A 29 -56.66 7.75 32.58
N ALA A 30 -55.60 8.52 32.84
CA ALA A 30 -55.28 9.00 34.19
C ALA A 30 -56.40 9.86 34.79
N VAL A 31 -57.00 10.77 34.01
CA VAL A 31 -58.13 11.61 34.47
C VAL A 31 -59.33 10.75 34.83
N PHE A 32 -59.70 9.78 33.99
CA PHE A 32 -60.82 8.88 34.29
C PHE A 32 -60.54 7.95 35.47
N THR A 33 -59.29 7.52 35.68
CA THR A 33 -58.89 6.78 36.89
C THR A 33 -59.10 7.62 38.15
N VAL A 34 -58.67 8.89 38.15
CA VAL A 34 -58.86 9.80 39.30
C VAL A 34 -60.34 10.07 39.55
N LEU A 35 -61.13 10.34 38.51
CA LEU A 35 -62.57 10.56 38.63
C LEU A 35 -63.33 9.33 39.15
N GLY A 36 -62.87 8.12 38.80
CA GLY A 36 -63.41 6.87 39.33
C GLY A 36 -63.08 6.65 40.81
N ILE A 37 -61.88 7.03 41.27
CA ILE A 37 -61.48 6.92 42.68
C ILE A 37 -62.30 7.84 43.59
N VAL A 38 -62.68 9.03 43.12
CA VAL A 38 -63.46 10.01 43.90
C VAL A 38 -64.97 9.71 43.85
N ASP A 39 -65.39 8.64 43.16
CA ASP A 39 -66.79 8.20 42.99
C ASP A 39 -67.73 9.27 42.39
N VAL A 40 -67.14 10.22 41.64
CA VAL A 40 -67.90 11.32 40.99
C VAL A 40 -68.54 10.85 39.69
N ALA A 41 -67.99 9.82 39.06
CA ALA A 41 -68.47 9.29 37.79
C ALA A 41 -69.23 7.98 38.02
N GLY A 42 -70.54 7.97 37.75
CA GLY A 42 -71.36 6.76 37.83
C GLY A 42 -70.82 5.64 36.94
N MET A 43 -71.06 4.38 37.35
CA MET A 43 -70.50 3.16 36.72
C MET A 43 -70.65 3.13 35.19
N ASN A 44 -71.76 3.64 34.65
CA ASN A 44 -72.02 3.74 33.22
C ASN A 44 -71.01 4.63 32.47
N VAL A 45 -70.58 5.74 33.09
CA VAL A 45 -69.58 6.66 32.52
C VAL A 45 -68.20 6.02 32.51
N LEU A 46 -67.85 5.30 33.57
CA LEU A 46 -66.58 4.59 33.66
C LEU A 46 -66.48 3.48 32.61
N SER A 47 -67.55 2.68 32.42
CA SER A 47 -67.59 1.64 31.38
C SER A 47 -67.46 2.23 29.97
N ALA A 48 -68.14 3.36 29.68
CA ALA A 48 -68.02 4.03 28.39
C ALA A 48 -66.59 4.57 28.14
N ALA A 49 -65.95 5.13 29.17
CA ALA A 49 -64.57 5.61 29.08
C ALA A 49 -63.57 4.47 28.84
N ILE A 50 -63.72 3.34 29.56
CA ILE A 50 -62.89 2.15 29.34
C ILE A 50 -63.04 1.64 27.90
N LEU A 51 -64.26 1.57 27.39
CA LEU A 51 -64.51 1.11 26.01
C LEU A 51 -63.86 2.04 24.97
N ALA A 52 -63.94 3.36 25.18
CA ALA A 52 -63.30 4.34 24.30
C ALA A 52 -61.77 4.21 24.31
N LEU A 53 -61.16 3.99 25.49
CA LEU A 53 -59.72 3.76 25.62
C LEU A 53 -59.27 2.47 24.94
N LEU A 54 -60.03 1.37 25.10
CA LEU A 54 -59.75 0.10 24.43
C LEU A 54 -59.87 0.21 22.90
N ALA A 55 -60.88 0.94 22.40
CA ALA A 55 -61.03 1.19 20.96
C ALA A 55 -59.85 1.99 20.39
N ALA A 56 -59.40 3.01 21.11
CA ALA A 56 -58.24 3.80 20.71
C ALA A 56 -56.92 3.00 20.77
N LEU A 57 -56.75 2.15 21.78
CA LEU A 57 -55.62 1.22 21.86
C LEU A 57 -55.60 0.24 20.68
N ALA A 58 -56.76 -0.33 20.33
CA ALA A 58 -56.88 -1.21 19.18
C ALA A 58 -56.52 -0.49 17.87
N PHE A 59 -56.94 0.77 17.71
CA PHE A 59 -56.57 1.59 16.55
C PHE A 59 -55.05 1.86 16.49
N ALA A 60 -54.43 2.20 17.62
CA ALA A 60 -52.98 2.38 17.72
C ALA A 60 -52.21 1.10 17.37
N GLN A 61 -52.70 -0.07 17.83
CA GLN A 61 -52.12 -1.37 17.48
C GLN A 61 -52.24 -1.69 15.99
N ILE A 62 -53.36 -1.36 15.34
CA ILE A 62 -53.53 -1.53 13.89
C ILE A 62 -52.55 -0.64 13.13
N LYS A 63 -52.38 0.63 13.53
CA LYS A 63 -51.41 1.56 12.92
C LYS A 63 -49.98 1.06 13.09
N SER A 64 -49.62 0.58 14.29
CA SER A 64 -48.31 -0.02 14.56
C SER A 64 -48.06 -1.25 13.68
N ARG A 65 -49.04 -2.15 13.55
CA ARG A 65 -48.93 -3.32 12.66
C ARG A 65 -48.76 -2.93 11.19
N LYS A 66 -49.41 -1.87 10.73
CA LYS A 66 -49.20 -1.33 9.38
C LYS A 66 -47.79 -0.81 9.19
N LEU A 67 -47.26 -0.01 10.13
CA LEU A 67 -45.88 0.47 10.08
C LEU A 67 -44.85 -0.67 10.13
N VAL A 68 -45.07 -1.69 10.98
CA VAL A 68 -44.21 -2.87 11.02
C VAL A 68 -44.31 -3.68 9.73
N ALA A 69 -45.50 -3.81 9.13
CA ALA A 69 -45.65 -4.47 7.84
C ALA A 69 -44.99 -3.66 6.71
N GLU A 70 -45.06 -2.33 6.74
CA GLU A 70 -44.36 -1.44 5.81
C GLU A 70 -42.84 -1.55 5.98
N ILE A 71 -42.32 -1.59 7.21
CA ILE A 71 -40.89 -1.82 7.48
C ILE A 71 -40.46 -3.23 7.07
N ALA A 72 -41.28 -4.25 7.33
CA ALA A 72 -40.99 -5.63 6.95
C ALA A 72 -41.04 -5.83 5.43
N THR A 73 -41.96 -5.17 4.73
CA THR A 73 -42.05 -5.20 3.26
C THR A 73 -40.95 -4.35 2.60
N ALA A 74 -40.60 -3.19 3.18
CA ALA A 74 -39.44 -2.41 2.76
C ALA A 74 -38.12 -3.16 3.03
N GLY A 75 -38.04 -3.88 4.15
CA GLY A 75 -36.91 -4.73 4.51
C GLY A 75 -36.81 -6.02 3.70
N ALA A 76 -37.94 -6.62 3.30
CA ALA A 76 -37.96 -7.77 2.39
C ALA A 76 -37.66 -7.37 0.93
N ALA A 77 -37.93 -6.12 0.55
CA ALA A 77 -37.51 -5.54 -0.72
C ALA A 77 -36.05 -5.06 -0.72
N SER A 78 -35.39 -5.01 0.45
CA SER A 78 -33.94 -4.88 0.55
C SER A 78 -33.31 -6.17 0.04
N ARG A 79 -33.07 -6.21 -1.28
CA ARG A 79 -32.19 -7.16 -1.99
C ARG A 79 -31.01 -7.55 -1.11
N GLU A 80 -30.61 -8.82 -1.14
CA GLU A 80 -29.41 -9.30 -0.45
C GLU A 80 -28.24 -8.36 -0.74
N VAL A 81 -27.94 -7.48 0.22
CA VAL A 81 -26.86 -6.49 0.08
C VAL A 81 -25.52 -7.21 0.13
N LEU A 82 -25.43 -8.35 0.82
CA LEU A 82 -24.24 -9.18 0.91
C LEU A 82 -24.43 -10.43 0.06
N LEU A 83 -23.72 -10.49 -1.07
CA LEU A 83 -23.73 -11.59 -2.02
C LEU A 83 -22.44 -12.40 -1.89
N ARG A 84 -22.53 -13.69 -2.18
CA ARG A 84 -21.35 -14.58 -2.33
C ARG A 84 -20.78 -14.55 -3.74
N GLU A 85 -21.62 -14.28 -4.72
CA GLU A 85 -21.27 -14.23 -6.13
C GLU A 85 -21.70 -12.90 -6.74
N PHE A 86 -21.13 -12.55 -7.88
CA PHE A 86 -21.57 -11.36 -8.60
C PHE A 86 -23.01 -11.54 -9.09
N PRO A 87 -23.82 -10.47 -9.12
CA PRO A 87 -25.17 -10.53 -9.69
C PRO A 87 -25.15 -11.09 -11.11
N GLU A 88 -26.03 -12.06 -11.42
CA GLU A 88 -26.10 -12.69 -12.76
C GLU A 88 -26.35 -11.67 -13.87
N ASP A 89 -27.05 -10.58 -13.55
CA ASP A 89 -27.36 -9.51 -14.50
C ASP A 89 -26.26 -8.45 -14.66
N LEU A 90 -25.12 -8.59 -13.96
CA LEU A 90 -24.02 -7.63 -14.02
C LEU A 90 -23.46 -7.48 -15.45
N THR A 91 -23.31 -8.60 -16.17
CA THR A 91 -22.84 -8.58 -17.57
C THR A 91 -23.78 -7.80 -18.48
N ARG A 92 -25.09 -8.06 -18.37
CA ARG A 92 -26.11 -7.30 -19.11
C ARG A 92 -26.06 -5.81 -18.77
N GLN A 93 -25.96 -5.47 -17.48
CA GLN A 93 -25.89 -4.07 -17.05
C GLN A 93 -24.66 -3.35 -17.59
N ARG A 94 -23.49 -4.00 -17.67
CA ARG A 94 -22.29 -3.42 -18.30
C ARG A 94 -22.53 -3.10 -19.77
N ALA A 95 -23.17 -4.01 -20.51
CA ALA A 95 -23.47 -3.82 -21.93
C ALA A 95 -24.49 -2.68 -22.19
N GLU A 96 -25.37 -2.41 -21.23
CA GLU A 96 -26.42 -1.38 -21.31
C GLU A 96 -26.01 -0.02 -20.70
N ALA A 97 -24.91 0.04 -19.95
CA ALA A 97 -24.45 1.25 -19.29
C ALA A 97 -23.91 2.30 -20.30
N ASN A 98 -24.05 3.57 -19.92
CA ASN A 98 -23.53 4.74 -20.62
C ASN A 98 -22.30 5.34 -19.93
N ASP A 99 -22.12 5.12 -18.61
CA ASP A 99 -20.91 5.48 -17.86
C ASP A 99 -20.54 4.31 -16.95
N ILE A 100 -19.31 3.83 -17.10
CA ILE A 100 -18.77 2.64 -16.46
C ILE A 100 -17.47 3.04 -15.76
N LEU A 101 -17.38 2.83 -14.45
CA LEU A 101 -16.14 2.95 -13.68
C LEU A 101 -15.78 1.60 -13.06
N LEU A 102 -14.63 1.08 -13.47
CA LEU A 102 -14.05 -0.18 -13.03
C LEU A 102 -12.79 0.10 -12.20
N ILE A 103 -12.73 -0.46 -10.99
CA ILE A 103 -11.56 -0.34 -10.10
C ILE A 103 -11.19 -1.73 -9.61
N GLY A 104 -9.92 -2.10 -9.66
CA GLY A 104 -9.44 -3.32 -9.05
C GLY A 104 -7.94 -3.52 -9.22
N ILE A 105 -7.42 -4.65 -8.75
CA ILE A 105 -5.97 -4.92 -8.82
C ILE A 105 -5.53 -5.16 -10.27
N ALA A 106 -6.14 -6.15 -10.94
CA ALA A 106 -5.78 -6.53 -12.30
C ALA A 106 -6.95 -6.49 -13.28
N MET A 107 -8.19 -6.69 -12.82
CA MET A 107 -9.41 -6.72 -13.62
C MET A 107 -9.42 -7.62 -14.87
N ALA A 108 -8.41 -8.48 -15.07
CA ALA A 108 -8.27 -9.35 -16.25
C ALA A 108 -9.56 -10.11 -16.60
N ARG A 109 -10.21 -10.78 -15.64
CA ARG A 109 -11.48 -11.51 -15.90
C ARG A 109 -12.60 -10.58 -16.38
N THR A 110 -12.69 -9.39 -15.80
CA THR A 110 -13.73 -8.40 -16.15
C THR A 110 -13.49 -7.83 -17.54
N ILE A 111 -12.26 -7.42 -17.85
CA ILE A 111 -11.91 -6.83 -19.15
C ILE A 111 -12.03 -7.87 -20.27
N GLN A 112 -11.44 -9.05 -20.08
CA GLN A 112 -11.47 -10.14 -21.07
C GLN A 112 -12.88 -10.69 -21.27
N GLY A 113 -13.61 -10.95 -20.18
CA GLY A 113 -14.94 -11.53 -20.23
C GLY A 113 -16.02 -10.61 -20.77
N SER A 114 -15.79 -9.29 -20.78
CA SER A 114 -16.73 -8.28 -21.27
C SER A 114 -16.15 -7.44 -22.43
N ARG A 115 -15.12 -7.94 -23.13
CA ARG A 115 -14.44 -7.19 -24.22
C ARG A 115 -15.41 -6.73 -25.30
N ASP A 116 -16.24 -7.65 -25.82
CA ASP A 116 -17.23 -7.33 -26.86
C ASP A 116 -18.31 -6.35 -26.36
N ASP A 117 -18.67 -6.43 -25.09
CA ASP A 117 -19.64 -5.51 -24.48
C ASP A 117 -19.06 -4.11 -24.36
N PHE A 118 -17.80 -3.99 -23.91
CA PHE A 118 -17.12 -2.70 -23.83
C PHE A 118 -16.86 -2.10 -25.22
N TYR A 119 -16.52 -2.92 -26.21
CA TYR A 119 -16.41 -2.46 -27.61
C TYR A 119 -17.72 -1.85 -28.11
N ARG A 120 -18.85 -2.56 -27.91
CA ARG A 120 -20.17 -2.06 -28.30
C ARG A 120 -20.59 -0.82 -27.52
N ALA A 121 -20.30 -0.77 -26.22
CA ALA A 121 -20.60 0.38 -25.37
C ALA A 121 -19.83 1.62 -25.84
N LEU A 122 -18.51 1.50 -26.05
CA LEU A 122 -17.66 2.60 -26.54
C LEU A 122 -18.07 3.08 -27.94
N THR A 123 -18.41 2.16 -28.85
CA THR A 123 -18.88 2.49 -30.20
C THR A 123 -20.23 3.24 -30.18
N ARG A 124 -21.06 2.99 -29.16
CA ARG A 124 -22.32 3.72 -28.91
C ARG A 124 -22.08 5.08 -28.21
N GLY A 125 -20.85 5.39 -27.82
CA GLY A 125 -20.49 6.62 -27.12
C GLY A 125 -20.62 6.56 -25.59
N ALA A 126 -20.62 5.36 -25.00
CA ALA A 126 -20.49 5.22 -23.55
C ALA A 126 -19.09 5.64 -23.08
N ARG A 127 -19.00 6.11 -21.84
CA ARG A 127 -17.74 6.39 -21.13
C ARG A 127 -17.30 5.19 -20.31
N LEU A 128 -16.04 4.79 -20.44
CA LEU A 128 -15.41 3.72 -19.68
C LEU A 128 -14.16 4.25 -18.97
N ARG A 129 -14.11 4.10 -17.65
CA ARG A 129 -12.98 4.46 -16.80
C ARG A 129 -12.45 3.22 -16.11
N VAL A 130 -11.15 2.96 -16.20
CA VAL A 130 -10.53 1.78 -15.59
C VAL A 130 -9.33 2.16 -14.74
N LEU A 131 -9.35 1.82 -13.45
CA LEU A 131 -8.24 1.98 -12.51
C LEU A 131 -7.67 0.62 -12.12
N LEU A 132 -6.40 0.40 -12.42
CA LEU A 132 -5.65 -0.83 -12.10
C LEU A 132 -4.52 -0.57 -11.11
N LEU A 133 -3.92 -1.61 -10.53
CA LEU A 133 -2.67 -1.46 -9.77
C LEU A 133 -1.52 -1.08 -10.73
N ASP A 134 -0.61 -0.20 -10.32
CA ASP A 134 0.55 0.15 -11.15
C ASP A 134 1.52 -1.05 -11.29
N PRO A 135 1.74 -1.59 -12.51
CA PRO A 135 2.63 -2.72 -12.72
C PRO A 135 4.11 -2.34 -12.78
N THR A 136 4.45 -1.05 -12.67
CA THR A 136 5.83 -0.55 -12.69
C THR A 136 6.50 -0.57 -11.32
N ASP A 137 5.71 -0.57 -10.24
CA ASP A 137 6.20 -0.71 -8.86
C ASP A 137 6.10 -2.18 -8.40
N GLU A 138 7.23 -2.90 -8.40
CA GLU A 138 7.27 -4.31 -8.01
C GLU A 138 6.88 -4.53 -6.54
N GLN A 139 7.22 -3.60 -5.64
CA GLN A 139 6.88 -3.71 -4.22
C GLN A 139 5.37 -3.58 -4.04
N LEU A 140 4.75 -2.64 -4.76
CA LEU A 140 3.31 -2.47 -4.76
C LEU A 140 2.59 -3.71 -5.32
N VAL A 141 3.08 -4.27 -6.44
CA VAL A 141 2.54 -5.52 -7.00
C VAL A 141 2.69 -6.67 -6.00
N ARG A 142 3.82 -6.76 -5.30
CA ARG A 142 4.04 -7.75 -4.24
C ARG A 142 3.04 -7.57 -3.09
N GLN A 143 2.78 -6.34 -2.64
CA GLN A 143 1.73 -6.07 -1.64
C GLN A 143 0.33 -6.49 -2.14
N GLY A 144 0.02 -6.23 -3.41
CA GLY A 144 -1.22 -6.67 -4.05
C GLY A 144 -1.40 -8.20 -4.10
N THR A 145 -0.32 -8.98 -3.95
CA THR A 145 -0.40 -10.44 -3.83
C THR A 145 -0.74 -10.94 -2.43
N LEU A 146 -0.62 -10.12 -1.38
CA LEU A 146 -0.91 -10.55 0.01
C LEU A 146 -2.40 -10.85 0.25
N VAL A 147 -3.27 -10.32 -0.62
CA VAL A 147 -4.71 -10.63 -0.65
C VAL A 147 -5.03 -11.79 -1.61
N ARG A 148 -4.01 -12.52 -2.08
CA ARG A 148 -4.11 -13.63 -3.03
C ARG A 148 -3.24 -14.81 -2.57
N PRO A 149 -3.40 -16.00 -3.16
CA PRO A 149 -2.48 -17.11 -2.88
C PRO A 149 -1.02 -16.72 -3.18
N PRO A 150 -0.06 -17.09 -2.31
CA PRO A 150 1.34 -16.68 -2.41
C PRO A 150 2.04 -17.17 -3.68
N GLY A 151 3.17 -16.54 -4.03
CA GLY A 151 4.05 -16.98 -5.13
C GLY A 151 3.61 -16.57 -6.53
N ARG A 152 2.80 -15.51 -6.67
CA ARG A 152 2.22 -15.10 -7.97
C ARG A 152 2.49 -13.65 -8.37
N THR A 153 3.54 -13.01 -7.85
CA THR A 153 3.87 -11.60 -8.15
C THR A 153 4.11 -11.37 -9.65
N ALA A 154 4.93 -12.20 -10.30
CA ALA A 154 5.19 -12.09 -11.73
C ALA A 154 3.91 -12.31 -12.56
N LEU A 155 3.10 -13.31 -12.20
CA LEU A 155 1.81 -13.58 -12.86
C LEU A 155 0.82 -12.43 -12.67
N LEU A 156 0.79 -11.80 -11.49
CA LEU A 156 -0.07 -10.65 -11.23
C LEU A 156 0.38 -9.45 -12.08
N SER A 157 1.68 -9.14 -12.10
CA SER A 157 2.25 -8.10 -12.95
C SER A 157 1.92 -8.34 -14.42
N GLN A 158 2.12 -9.56 -14.92
CA GLN A 158 1.77 -9.94 -16.28
C GLN A 158 0.28 -9.74 -16.57
N ARG A 159 -0.61 -10.18 -15.67
CA ARG A 159 -2.06 -9.99 -15.84
C ARG A 159 -2.46 -8.52 -15.90
N ILE A 160 -1.85 -7.67 -15.07
CA ILE A 160 -2.08 -6.23 -15.11
C ILE A 160 -1.64 -5.67 -16.47
N ARG A 161 -0.42 -6.01 -16.92
CA ARG A 161 0.13 -5.56 -18.21
C ARG A 161 -0.73 -6.00 -19.40
N THR A 162 -1.12 -7.28 -19.45
CA THR A 162 -2.03 -7.78 -20.50
C THR A 162 -3.37 -7.06 -20.46
N THR A 163 -3.90 -6.75 -19.27
CA THR A 163 -5.15 -5.98 -19.17
C THR A 163 -4.97 -4.55 -19.70
N LEU A 164 -3.85 -3.90 -19.41
CA LEU A 164 -3.53 -2.57 -19.94
C LEU A 164 -3.37 -2.59 -21.47
N GLU A 165 -2.66 -3.58 -22.02
CA GLU A 165 -2.53 -3.77 -23.47
C GLU A 165 -3.88 -3.98 -24.16
N GLU A 166 -4.76 -4.81 -23.58
CA GLU A 166 -6.12 -5.01 -24.10
C GLU A 166 -6.96 -3.72 -24.06
N LEU A 167 -6.80 -2.89 -23.02
CA LEU A 167 -7.49 -1.61 -22.92
C LEU A 167 -6.94 -0.60 -23.94
N ASP A 168 -5.64 -0.58 -24.18
CA ASP A 168 -5.01 0.26 -25.22
C ASP A 168 -5.49 -0.15 -26.62
N GLU A 169 -5.58 -1.46 -26.91
CA GLU A 169 -6.17 -1.98 -28.16
C GLU A 169 -7.66 -1.59 -28.30
N LEU A 170 -8.42 -1.69 -27.21
CA LEU A 170 -9.83 -1.33 -27.19
C LEU A 170 -10.03 0.17 -27.44
N GLN A 171 -9.18 1.02 -26.84
CA GLN A 171 -9.18 2.46 -27.07
C GLN A 171 -8.87 2.78 -28.54
N ALA A 172 -7.82 2.15 -29.09
CA ALA A 172 -7.40 2.36 -30.48
C ALA A 172 -8.46 1.90 -31.51
N SER A 173 -9.16 0.79 -31.22
CA SER A 173 -10.15 0.21 -32.15
C SER A 173 -11.52 0.89 -32.13
N THR A 174 -11.87 1.58 -31.04
CA THR A 174 -13.18 2.23 -30.90
C THR A 174 -13.11 3.76 -31.06
N GLY A 175 -11.98 4.38 -30.69
CA GLY A 175 -11.88 5.85 -30.59
C GLY A 175 -12.86 6.46 -29.57
N GLY A 176 -13.47 5.63 -28.72
CA GLY A 176 -14.47 6.03 -27.74
C GLY A 176 -13.87 6.68 -26.50
N ASP A 177 -14.75 7.08 -25.57
CA ASP A 177 -14.37 7.70 -24.29
C ASP A 177 -13.89 6.65 -23.29
N LEU A 178 -12.67 6.14 -23.51
CA LEU A 178 -11.96 5.22 -22.60
C LEU A 178 -10.82 5.96 -21.90
N GLU A 179 -10.87 6.04 -20.57
CA GLU A 179 -9.78 6.55 -19.73
C GLU A 179 -9.18 5.42 -18.89
N ILE A 180 -7.84 5.33 -18.89
CA ILE A 180 -7.10 4.31 -18.15
C ILE A 180 -6.22 5.02 -17.12
N ARG A 181 -6.26 4.53 -15.87
CA ARG A 181 -5.39 4.99 -14.79
C ARG A 181 -4.76 3.81 -14.06
N VAL A 182 -3.63 4.07 -13.42
CA VAL A 182 -2.98 3.15 -12.50
C VAL A 182 -2.91 3.75 -11.09
N ALA A 183 -2.98 2.89 -10.08
CA ALA A 183 -2.95 3.26 -8.67
C ALA A 183 -1.56 2.97 -8.09
N GLN A 184 -0.98 3.95 -7.40
CA GLN A 184 0.24 3.82 -6.60
C GLN A 184 -0.02 3.28 -5.18
N PHE A 185 -1.18 2.65 -4.99
CA PHE A 185 -1.64 2.01 -3.76
C PHE A 185 -2.43 0.77 -4.13
N VAL A 186 -2.50 -0.22 -3.24
CA VAL A 186 -3.33 -1.41 -3.45
C VAL A 186 -4.80 -1.02 -3.25
N PRO A 187 -5.68 -1.08 -4.28
CA PRO A 187 -7.07 -0.72 -4.10
C PRO A 187 -7.70 -1.60 -3.00
N PRO A 188 -8.34 -1.00 -1.98
CA PRO A 188 -8.88 -1.77 -0.84
C PRO A 188 -10.14 -2.57 -1.22
N LEU A 189 -10.73 -2.27 -2.37
CA LEU A 189 -11.99 -2.83 -2.86
C LEU A 189 -12.00 -2.82 -4.39
N GLY A 190 -12.67 -3.81 -4.97
CA GLY A 190 -13.04 -3.82 -6.39
C GLY A 190 -14.37 -3.07 -6.60
N VAL A 191 -14.48 -2.28 -7.66
CA VAL A 191 -15.69 -1.50 -7.99
C VAL A 191 -16.14 -1.79 -9.40
N ASN A 192 -17.46 -1.96 -9.56
CA ASN A 192 -18.17 -1.82 -10.83
C ASN A 192 -19.30 -0.81 -10.61
N LEU A 193 -19.06 0.45 -10.95
CA LEU A 193 -20.08 1.49 -10.95
C LEU A 193 -20.62 1.63 -12.37
N LEU A 194 -21.91 1.40 -12.55
CA LEU A 194 -22.60 1.36 -13.83
C LEU A 194 -23.74 2.37 -13.81
N ARG A 195 -23.77 3.29 -14.78
CA ARG A 195 -24.88 4.22 -14.98
C ARG A 195 -25.49 4.01 -16.36
N GLY A 196 -26.72 3.51 -16.39
CA GLY A 196 -27.56 3.48 -17.60
C GLY A 196 -28.46 4.70 -17.68
N THR A 197 -29.32 4.75 -18.69
CA THR A 197 -30.24 5.88 -18.94
C THR A 197 -31.31 6.04 -17.84
N LYS A 198 -31.72 4.96 -17.19
CA LYS A 198 -32.82 4.94 -16.22
C LYS A 198 -32.44 4.42 -14.84
N SER A 199 -31.20 3.96 -14.67
CA SER A 199 -30.77 3.29 -13.45
C SER A 199 -29.26 3.36 -13.30
N ALA A 200 -28.80 3.56 -12.06
CA ALA A 200 -27.43 3.35 -11.68
C ALA A 200 -27.30 2.26 -10.61
N SER A 201 -26.21 1.49 -10.68
CA SER A 201 -25.86 0.47 -9.71
C SER A 201 -24.37 0.50 -9.42
N ILE A 202 -23.99 0.15 -8.19
CA ILE A 202 -22.59 -0.04 -7.81
C ILE A 202 -22.44 -1.39 -7.14
N THR A 203 -21.49 -2.19 -7.67
CA THR A 203 -21.10 -3.47 -7.10
C THR A 203 -19.70 -3.37 -6.53
N ILE A 204 -19.55 -3.65 -5.25
CA ILE A 204 -18.30 -3.59 -4.48
C ILE A 204 -17.85 -5.00 -4.15
N GLN A 205 -16.60 -5.32 -4.38
CA GLN A 205 -15.98 -6.57 -3.93
C GLN A 205 -14.92 -6.25 -2.89
N HIS A 206 -15.05 -6.79 -1.68
CA HIS A 206 -14.00 -6.65 -0.67
C HIS A 206 -12.84 -7.61 -0.96
N ALA A 207 -11.62 -7.14 -0.71
CA ALA A 207 -10.46 -8.00 -0.71
C ALA A 207 -10.51 -8.89 0.54
N GLU A 208 -10.60 -10.20 0.32
CA GLU A 208 -10.47 -11.21 1.37
C GLU A 208 -9.01 -11.67 1.47
N HIS A 209 -8.55 -11.97 2.68
CA HIS A 209 -7.22 -12.53 2.88
C HIS A 209 -7.27 -14.04 2.65
N HIS A 210 -6.61 -14.52 1.60
CA HIS A 210 -6.58 -15.94 1.19
C HIS A 210 -7.97 -16.56 0.94
N PRO A 211 -8.77 -16.03 0.01
CA PRO A 211 -10.08 -16.59 -0.29
C PRO A 211 -9.95 -18.00 -0.88
N ALA A 212 -10.81 -18.91 -0.45
CA ALA A 212 -10.93 -20.26 -1.02
C ALA A 212 -11.61 -20.25 -2.41
N GLY A 213 -12.34 -19.18 -2.73
CA GLY A 213 -13.10 -19.01 -3.98
C GLY A 213 -13.12 -17.56 -4.45
N GLU A 214 -14.28 -17.07 -4.89
CA GLU A 214 -14.45 -15.66 -5.21
C GLU A 214 -14.30 -14.81 -3.93
N PRO A 215 -13.42 -13.79 -3.90
CA PRO A 215 -13.25 -12.94 -2.73
C PRO A 215 -14.58 -12.27 -2.35
N GLY A 216 -14.97 -12.37 -1.08
CA GLY A 216 -16.20 -11.78 -0.55
C GLY A 216 -15.98 -10.94 0.72
N PRO A 217 -17.03 -10.25 1.20
CA PRO A 217 -18.37 -10.17 0.62
C PRO A 217 -18.42 -9.31 -0.66
N ILE A 218 -19.37 -9.63 -1.54
CA ILE A 218 -19.76 -8.78 -2.67
C ILE A 218 -20.97 -7.98 -2.22
N MET A 219 -20.97 -6.67 -2.47
CA MET A 219 -22.09 -5.79 -2.14
C MET A 219 -22.66 -5.11 -3.34
N ARG A 220 -23.99 -5.00 -3.40
CA ARG A 220 -24.67 -4.27 -4.46
C ARG A 220 -25.60 -3.22 -3.88
N PHE A 221 -25.49 -2.02 -4.44
CA PHE A 221 -26.39 -0.91 -4.15
C PHE A 221 -26.91 -0.35 -5.47
N ASP A 222 -28.23 -0.33 -5.63
CA ASP A 222 -28.87 0.46 -6.69
C ASP A 222 -29.05 1.91 -6.21
N GLU A 223 -29.30 2.85 -7.10
CA GLU A 223 -29.49 4.27 -6.77
C GLU A 223 -30.58 4.50 -5.69
N SER A 224 -31.61 3.66 -5.68
CA SER A 224 -32.68 3.68 -4.67
C SER A 224 -32.21 3.35 -3.24
N ALA A 225 -31.01 2.78 -3.07
CA ALA A 225 -30.40 2.54 -1.75
C ALA A 225 -29.87 3.82 -1.09
N GLY A 226 -29.98 4.98 -1.77
CA GLY A 226 -29.77 6.30 -1.19
C GLY A 226 -28.35 6.52 -0.67
N GLY A 227 -28.22 6.64 0.66
CA GLY A 227 -26.98 7.03 1.32
C GLY A 227 -25.79 6.10 1.04
N TRP A 228 -26.02 4.79 0.95
CA TRP A 228 -24.96 3.80 0.68
C TRP A 228 -24.45 3.86 -0.75
N PHE A 229 -25.34 3.96 -1.73
CA PHE A 229 -24.97 4.18 -3.13
C PHE A 229 -24.08 5.42 -3.25
N SER A 230 -24.55 6.54 -2.69
CA SER A 230 -23.85 7.83 -2.74
C SER A 230 -22.48 7.78 -2.04
N PHE A 231 -22.37 7.02 -0.95
CA PHE A 231 -21.12 6.85 -0.22
C PHE A 231 -20.07 6.12 -1.07
N TYR A 232 -20.42 4.96 -1.63
CA TYR A 232 -19.48 4.15 -2.41
C TYR A 232 -19.16 4.75 -3.76
N GLU A 233 -20.11 5.43 -4.38
CA GLU A 233 -19.89 6.25 -5.57
C GLU A 233 -18.81 7.31 -5.31
N ARG A 234 -18.95 8.11 -4.24
CA ARG A 234 -17.91 9.09 -3.87
C ARG A 234 -16.57 8.43 -3.53
N GLN A 235 -16.58 7.24 -2.91
CA GLN A 235 -15.35 6.51 -2.63
C GLN A 235 -14.66 6.05 -3.92
N ALA A 236 -15.41 5.52 -4.89
CA ALA A 236 -14.90 5.13 -6.19
C ALA A 236 -14.29 6.33 -6.94
N GLU A 237 -14.96 7.49 -6.91
CA GLU A 237 -14.44 8.71 -7.52
C GLU A 237 -13.16 9.21 -6.82
N ARG A 238 -13.05 9.12 -5.50
CA ARG A 238 -11.79 9.44 -4.79
C ARG A 238 -10.65 8.54 -5.21
N LEU A 239 -10.89 7.24 -5.34
CA LEU A 239 -9.89 6.28 -5.81
C LEU A 239 -9.47 6.60 -7.25
N TRP A 240 -10.44 6.91 -8.12
CA TRP A 240 -10.19 7.33 -9.50
C TRP A 240 -9.31 8.59 -9.58
N VAL A 241 -9.65 9.63 -8.81
CA VAL A 241 -8.90 10.90 -8.76
C VAL A 241 -7.47 10.68 -8.26
N ALA A 242 -7.26 9.77 -7.31
CA ALA A 242 -5.94 9.43 -6.78
C ALA A 242 -5.08 8.60 -7.75
N GLY A 243 -5.68 8.01 -8.80
CA GLY A 243 -4.94 7.29 -9.84
C GLY A 243 -4.20 8.23 -10.79
N THR A 244 -3.08 7.75 -11.32
CA THR A 244 -2.28 8.43 -12.35
C THR A 244 -2.71 7.96 -13.75
N PRO A 245 -2.81 8.85 -14.75
CA PRO A 245 -3.10 8.47 -16.14
C PRO A 245 -2.14 7.41 -16.67
N TRP A 246 -2.66 6.47 -17.45
CA TRP A 246 -1.88 5.48 -18.19
C TRP A 246 -1.84 5.84 -19.69
N PRO A 247 -0.67 5.75 -20.34
CA PRO A 247 0.65 5.48 -19.77
C PRO A 247 1.16 6.67 -18.94
N PRO A 248 1.96 6.44 -17.88
CA PRO A 248 2.51 7.51 -17.06
C PRO A 248 3.40 8.44 -17.89
N THR A 249 3.31 9.74 -17.60
CA THR A 249 4.20 10.74 -18.22
C THR A 249 5.66 10.43 -17.92
N HIS A 250 6.58 10.99 -18.72
CA HIS A 250 8.01 10.81 -18.47
C HIS A 250 8.41 11.26 -17.05
N GLN A 251 7.85 12.39 -16.57
CA GLN A 251 8.12 12.87 -15.21
C GLN A 251 7.60 11.91 -14.13
N GLN A 252 6.38 11.40 -14.27
CA GLN A 252 5.82 10.42 -13.33
C GLN A 252 6.61 9.11 -13.33
N ARG A 253 7.13 8.69 -14.50
CA ARG A 253 8.07 7.58 -14.58
C ARG A 253 9.33 7.87 -13.80
N LEU A 254 9.92 9.08 -13.93
CA LEU A 254 11.10 9.47 -13.16
C LEU A 254 10.85 9.51 -11.65
N ASP A 255 9.69 10.03 -11.21
CA ASP A 255 9.33 10.08 -9.79
C ASP A 255 9.08 8.66 -9.22
N ALA A 256 8.68 7.71 -10.08
CA ALA A 256 8.51 6.29 -9.77
C ALA A 256 9.80 5.46 -9.88
N ILE A 257 10.89 6.00 -10.47
CA ILE A 257 12.20 5.36 -10.44
C ILE A 257 12.67 5.37 -8.98
N ALA A 258 12.70 4.18 -8.39
CA ALA A 258 13.08 3.96 -7.00
C ALA A 258 14.37 4.72 -6.66
N ARG A 259 14.29 5.62 -5.68
CA ARG A 259 15.49 6.18 -5.03
C ARG A 259 16.29 5.02 -4.44
N PRO A 260 17.64 5.07 -4.41
CA PRO A 260 18.43 4.07 -3.70
C PRO A 260 17.88 3.90 -2.29
N SER A 261 17.54 2.65 -1.92
CA SER A 261 17.10 2.35 -0.56
C SER A 261 18.33 2.45 0.35
N PHE A 262 18.45 3.57 1.07
CA PHE A 262 19.47 3.69 2.09
C PHE A 262 19.13 2.79 3.28
N VAL A 263 20.13 2.09 3.82
CA VAL A 263 20.01 1.16 4.95
C VAL A 263 21.07 1.46 6.01
N ASP A 264 20.83 1.06 7.26
CA ASP A 264 21.78 1.26 8.38
C ASP A 264 22.90 0.20 8.41
N SER A 265 22.63 -0.97 7.84
CA SER A 265 23.57 -2.08 7.71
C SER A 265 23.36 -2.81 6.39
N PHE A 266 24.44 -3.33 5.81
CA PHE A 266 24.32 -4.26 4.69
C PHE A 266 23.68 -5.55 5.20
N GLY A 267 22.68 -6.06 4.49
CA GLY A 267 22.02 -7.32 4.82
C GLY A 267 22.83 -8.55 4.40
N PRO A 268 22.23 -9.75 4.48
CA PRO A 268 22.87 -11.01 4.10
C PRO A 268 23.33 -11.06 2.63
N GLU A 269 22.81 -10.19 1.76
CA GLU A 269 23.19 -10.05 0.36
C GLU A 269 24.67 -9.71 0.16
N LEU A 270 25.30 -8.95 1.08
CA LEU A 270 26.73 -8.65 1.02
C LEU A 270 27.56 -9.93 1.12
N LEU A 271 27.31 -10.72 2.17
CA LEU A 271 28.06 -11.95 2.41
C LEU A 271 27.81 -12.99 1.31
N THR A 272 26.57 -13.05 0.81
CA THR A 272 26.21 -13.94 -0.32
C THR A 272 26.98 -13.57 -1.58
N SER A 273 27.09 -12.26 -1.88
CA SER A 273 27.84 -11.78 -3.05
C SER A 273 29.33 -12.09 -2.91
N MET A 274 29.92 -11.76 -1.75
CA MET A 274 31.33 -12.04 -1.46
C MET A 274 31.66 -13.54 -1.47
N GLU A 275 30.72 -14.40 -1.08
CA GLU A 275 30.93 -15.85 -1.06
C GLU A 275 31.19 -16.43 -2.45
N SER A 276 30.62 -15.84 -3.49
CA SER A 276 30.81 -16.27 -4.89
C SER A 276 31.94 -15.55 -5.63
N ALA A 277 32.56 -14.54 -5.00
CA ALA A 277 33.43 -13.59 -5.67
C ALA A 277 34.74 -14.21 -6.19
N LYS A 278 35.16 -13.77 -7.37
CA LYS A 278 36.48 -14.03 -7.95
C LYS A 278 37.44 -12.85 -7.74
N ASP A 279 36.92 -11.63 -7.69
CA ASP A 279 37.64 -10.39 -7.34
C ASP A 279 36.85 -9.62 -6.28
N LEU A 280 37.54 -9.24 -5.21
CA LEU A 280 37.02 -8.37 -4.16
C LEU A 280 37.90 -7.13 -4.07
N PHE A 281 37.27 -5.95 -4.16
CA PHE A 281 37.94 -4.68 -3.90
C PHE A 281 37.27 -3.96 -2.74
N ILE A 282 37.99 -3.84 -1.63
CA ILE A 282 37.49 -3.31 -0.37
C ILE A 282 38.26 -2.02 -0.04
N THR A 283 37.54 -0.91 0.08
CA THR A 283 38.08 0.38 0.51
C THR A 283 37.43 0.81 1.80
N GLY A 284 38.15 1.55 2.65
CA GLY A 284 37.57 2.16 3.84
C GLY A 284 38.64 2.66 4.80
N VAL A 285 38.21 3.22 5.93
CA VAL A 285 39.14 3.76 6.94
C VAL A 285 40.03 2.65 7.50
N ALA A 286 39.43 1.65 8.15
CA ALA A 286 40.15 0.53 8.77
C ALA A 286 39.56 -0.84 8.38
N ARG A 287 38.23 -0.96 8.25
CA ARG A 287 37.52 -2.23 7.97
C ARG A 287 37.79 -3.35 8.99
N THR A 288 38.17 -3.00 10.22
CA THR A 288 38.44 -3.95 11.31
C THR A 288 37.27 -4.90 11.56
N THR A 289 36.05 -4.38 11.68
CA THR A 289 34.85 -5.19 11.99
C THR A 289 34.59 -6.22 10.90
N LEU A 290 34.63 -5.80 9.62
CA LEU A 290 34.47 -6.69 8.47
C LEU A 290 35.50 -7.82 8.49
N LEU A 291 36.77 -7.50 8.77
CA LEU A 291 37.85 -8.47 8.85
C LEU A 291 37.68 -9.43 10.02
N THR A 292 37.42 -8.94 11.23
CA THR A 292 37.31 -9.77 12.43
C THR A 292 36.13 -10.73 12.36
N GLU A 293 34.98 -10.28 11.84
CA GLU A 293 33.78 -11.10 11.74
C GLU A 293 33.86 -12.14 10.61
N ASN A 294 34.69 -11.90 9.59
CA ASN A 294 34.76 -12.73 8.39
C ASN A 294 36.16 -13.33 8.14
N TYR A 295 37.05 -13.34 9.13
CA TYR A 295 38.46 -13.74 8.96
C TYR A 295 38.60 -15.11 8.30
N THR A 296 37.95 -16.15 8.85
CA THR A 296 37.96 -17.51 8.30
C THR A 296 37.33 -17.58 6.91
N ARG A 297 36.43 -16.66 6.56
CA ARG A 297 35.85 -16.59 5.21
C ARG A 297 36.86 -15.99 4.23
N PHE A 298 37.54 -14.90 4.59
CA PHE A 298 38.64 -14.33 3.80
C PHE A 298 39.74 -15.36 3.53
N GLU A 299 40.11 -16.15 4.54
CA GLU A 299 41.07 -17.24 4.38
C GLU A 299 40.60 -18.24 3.30
N LYS A 300 39.35 -18.70 3.40
CA LYS A 300 38.73 -19.60 2.40
C LYS A 300 38.57 -18.96 1.02
N TRP A 301 38.33 -17.64 0.94
CA TRP A 301 38.25 -16.90 -0.33
C TRP A 301 39.62 -16.83 -1.01
N LEU A 302 40.68 -16.57 -0.26
CA LEU A 302 42.04 -16.55 -0.81
C LEU A 302 42.49 -17.96 -1.25
N GLN A 303 42.21 -18.99 -0.45
CA GLN A 303 42.58 -20.39 -0.76
C GLN A 303 41.89 -20.93 -2.03
N ARG A 304 40.65 -20.50 -2.33
CA ARG A 304 39.96 -20.85 -3.58
C ARG A 304 40.42 -20.04 -4.80
N GLY A 305 41.35 -19.10 -4.62
CA GLY A 305 41.88 -18.25 -5.68
C GLY A 305 41.11 -16.95 -5.93
N CYS A 306 40.26 -16.50 -5.00
CA CYS A 306 39.69 -15.14 -5.06
C CYS A 306 40.82 -14.12 -4.91
N LYS A 307 40.85 -13.12 -5.81
CA LYS A 307 41.77 -11.99 -5.72
C LYS A 307 41.17 -10.92 -4.83
N ILE A 308 41.90 -10.51 -3.79
CA ILE A 308 41.41 -9.55 -2.81
C ILE A 308 42.33 -8.35 -2.75
N ARG A 309 41.75 -7.16 -2.90
CA ARG A 309 42.43 -5.87 -2.83
C ARG A 309 41.88 -5.05 -1.66
N PHE A 310 42.75 -4.57 -0.79
CA PHE A 310 42.40 -3.71 0.34
C PHE A 310 43.05 -2.34 0.22
N LEU A 311 42.23 -1.29 0.17
CA LEU A 311 42.66 0.10 0.25
C LEU A 311 42.29 0.69 1.61
N LEU A 312 43.30 0.97 2.42
CA LEU A 312 43.14 1.54 3.77
C LEU A 312 43.81 2.90 3.86
N ILE A 313 43.45 3.69 4.87
CA ILE A 313 44.16 4.94 5.17
C ILE A 313 45.55 4.61 5.73
N GLU A 314 46.57 5.37 5.32
CA GLU A 314 47.92 5.26 5.86
C GLU A 314 47.95 5.72 7.34
N PRO A 315 48.39 4.87 8.31
CA PRO A 315 48.32 5.16 9.75
C PRO A 315 49.08 6.43 10.20
N SER A 316 50.12 6.82 9.47
CA SER A 316 50.94 8.00 9.74
C SER A 316 50.45 9.27 9.04
N SER A 317 49.44 9.16 8.17
CA SER A 317 48.99 10.28 7.35
C SER A 317 48.02 11.23 8.09
N PRO A 318 47.92 12.50 7.67
CA PRO A 318 46.90 13.42 8.17
C PRO A 318 45.44 12.93 7.95
N ALA A 319 45.21 12.02 6.99
CA ALA A 319 43.87 11.49 6.72
C ALA A 319 43.28 10.71 7.90
N VAL A 320 44.09 10.19 8.82
CA VAL A 320 43.60 9.56 10.06
C VAL A 320 42.85 10.58 10.92
N GLY A 321 43.36 11.81 11.03
CA GLY A 321 42.71 12.88 11.77
C GLY A 321 41.36 13.27 11.14
N ILE A 322 41.31 13.33 9.80
CA ILE A 322 40.07 13.62 9.06
C ILE A 322 39.04 12.49 9.24
N ALA A 323 39.48 11.23 9.18
CA ALA A 323 38.60 10.08 9.40
C ALA A 323 38.09 10.03 10.85
N ALA A 324 38.97 10.28 11.83
CA ALA A 324 38.62 10.35 13.24
C ALA A 324 37.58 11.45 13.52
N GLY A 325 37.78 12.63 12.92
CA GLY A 325 36.86 13.77 13.02
C GLY A 325 35.53 13.61 12.27
N ARG A 326 35.35 12.57 11.45
CA ARG A 326 34.07 12.26 10.81
C ARG A 326 33.14 11.42 11.69
N TYR A 327 33.69 10.49 12.47
CA TYR A 327 32.88 9.59 13.29
C TYR A 327 32.07 10.35 14.34
N TYR A 328 30.79 9.98 14.44
CA TYR A 328 29.90 10.41 15.53
C TYR A 328 30.50 10.03 16.89
N ALA A 329 30.35 10.93 17.87
CA ALA A 329 30.93 10.85 19.22
C ALA A 329 32.47 10.86 19.27
N GLU A 330 33.10 11.67 18.41
CA GLU A 330 34.54 12.00 18.39
C GLU A 330 35.46 10.81 18.75
N ARG A 331 35.80 9.98 17.76
CA ARG A 331 36.86 8.99 17.97
C ARG A 331 38.20 9.72 18.03
N SER A 332 39.05 9.36 19.00
CA SER A 332 40.42 9.87 19.01
C SER A 332 41.17 9.39 17.76
N GLN A 333 42.09 10.23 17.28
CA GLN A 333 43.00 9.89 16.18
C GLN A 333 43.78 8.60 16.49
N ASP A 334 44.18 8.40 17.74
CA ASP A 334 44.88 7.20 18.20
C ASP A 334 44.00 5.94 18.08
N THR A 335 42.71 6.04 18.38
CA THR A 335 41.78 4.90 18.23
C THR A 335 41.60 4.54 16.77
N ALA A 336 41.45 5.54 15.88
CA ALA A 336 41.36 5.30 14.44
C ALA A 336 42.66 4.66 13.92
N LYS A 337 43.82 5.17 14.32
CA LYS A 337 45.14 4.63 13.98
C LYS A 337 45.30 3.18 14.44
N ALA A 338 45.00 2.87 15.70
CA ALA A 338 45.11 1.53 16.25
C ALA A 338 44.23 0.52 15.51
N ARG A 339 43.04 0.92 15.07
CA ARG A 339 42.14 0.08 14.24
C ARG A 339 42.70 -0.18 12.84
N ILE A 340 43.32 0.81 12.21
CA ILE A 340 44.00 0.64 10.92
C ILE A 340 45.15 -0.35 11.10
N GLU A 341 46.03 -0.13 12.08
CA GLU A 341 47.17 -1.01 12.37
C GLU A 341 46.73 -2.45 12.69
N GLN A 342 45.65 -2.62 13.46
CA GLN A 342 45.07 -3.94 13.70
C GLN A 342 44.62 -4.62 12.39
N SER A 343 43.98 -3.87 11.50
CA SER A 343 43.51 -4.38 10.21
C SER A 343 44.68 -4.78 9.31
N LEU A 344 45.77 -4.00 9.32
CA LEU A 344 47.01 -4.34 8.60
C LEU A 344 47.68 -5.60 9.14
N ARG A 345 47.72 -5.79 10.46
CA ARG A 345 48.22 -7.04 11.06
C ARG A 345 47.40 -8.26 10.61
N LEU A 346 46.06 -8.16 10.68
CA LEU A 346 45.17 -9.25 10.23
C LEU A 346 45.35 -9.57 8.74
N LEU A 347 45.53 -8.55 7.90
CA LEU A 347 45.78 -8.74 6.46
C LEU A 347 47.16 -9.36 6.19
N ALA A 348 48.20 -9.00 6.95
CA ALA A 348 49.51 -9.62 6.85
C ALA A 348 49.47 -11.10 7.27
N GLU A 349 48.75 -11.42 8.36
CA GLU A 349 48.52 -12.80 8.80
C GLU A 349 47.77 -13.61 7.73
N LEU A 350 46.72 -13.05 7.12
CA LEU A 350 46.00 -13.69 6.01
C LEU A 350 46.90 -13.94 4.79
N ALA A 351 47.77 -12.99 4.43
CA ALA A 351 48.71 -13.13 3.32
C ALA A 351 49.67 -14.32 3.56
N VAL A 352 50.22 -14.43 4.77
CA VAL A 352 51.14 -15.52 5.16
C VAL A 352 50.41 -16.86 5.22
N ALA A 353 49.22 -16.91 5.82
CA ALA A 353 48.48 -18.15 6.03
C ALA A 353 47.96 -18.79 4.74
N THR A 354 47.61 -17.98 3.74
CA THR A 354 46.94 -18.48 2.54
C THR A 354 47.85 -18.57 1.32
N GLY A 355 48.88 -17.73 1.22
CA GLY A 355 49.66 -17.56 -0.02
C GLY A 355 48.81 -17.11 -1.22
N GLY A 356 47.56 -16.68 -0.98
CA GLY A 356 46.61 -16.30 -2.02
C GLY A 356 46.89 -14.91 -2.58
N SER A 357 46.07 -14.48 -3.54
CA SER A 357 46.20 -13.18 -4.18
C SER A 357 45.61 -12.06 -3.31
N LEU A 358 46.36 -11.60 -2.32
CA LEU A 358 46.02 -10.48 -1.46
C LEU A 358 46.96 -9.28 -1.73
N GLU A 359 46.40 -8.13 -2.11
CA GLU A 359 47.13 -6.87 -2.26
C GLU A 359 46.57 -5.82 -1.31
N VAL A 360 47.45 -5.17 -0.55
CA VAL A 360 47.08 -4.09 0.37
C VAL A 360 47.80 -2.82 -0.06
N ARG A 361 47.06 -1.71 -0.13
CA ARG A 361 47.60 -0.38 -0.38
C ARG A 361 47.11 0.62 0.65
N LEU A 362 47.95 1.60 0.91
CA LEU A 362 47.74 2.68 1.87
C LEU A 362 47.62 4.00 1.13
N THR A 363 46.62 4.80 1.50
CA THR A 363 46.42 6.14 0.94
C THR A 363 46.51 7.21 2.02
N ALA A 364 47.19 8.30 1.70
CA ALA A 364 47.16 9.53 2.50
C ALA A 364 45.95 10.42 2.14
N HIS A 365 45.12 10.03 1.15
CA HIS A 365 43.88 10.73 0.83
C HIS A 365 42.75 10.33 1.78
N PRO A 366 41.95 11.29 2.27
CA PRO A 366 40.74 11.00 3.03
C PRO A 366 39.75 10.18 2.21
N ILE A 367 39.18 9.14 2.82
CA ILE A 367 38.13 8.32 2.21
C ILE A 367 36.78 8.81 2.73
N ALA A 368 35.95 9.37 1.85
CA ALA A 368 34.59 9.84 2.18
C ALA A 368 33.54 8.72 2.07
N THR A 369 33.80 7.73 1.22
CA THR A 369 32.93 6.57 0.98
C THR A 369 33.74 5.28 1.03
N GLY A 370 33.31 4.35 1.87
CA GLY A 370 33.81 2.99 1.83
C GLY A 370 33.08 2.19 0.77
N VAL A 371 33.83 1.44 -0.04
CA VAL A 371 33.28 0.56 -1.09
C VAL A 371 33.66 -0.88 -0.80
N ILE A 372 32.72 -1.80 -1.00
CA ILE A 372 33.02 -3.23 -1.22
C ILE A 372 32.49 -3.57 -2.61
N ALA A 373 33.39 -3.71 -3.56
CA ALA A 373 33.07 -4.08 -4.94
C ALA A 373 33.31 -5.58 -5.13
N VAL A 374 32.29 -6.28 -5.64
CA VAL A 374 32.29 -7.72 -5.90
C VAL A 374 32.30 -7.94 -7.40
N ASP A 375 33.33 -8.62 -7.93
CA ASP A 375 33.47 -8.96 -9.35
C ASP A 375 33.22 -7.75 -10.28
N ALA A 376 33.77 -6.60 -9.88
CA ALA A 376 33.52 -5.31 -10.49
C ALA A 376 34.17 -5.10 -11.89
N PRO A 377 35.33 -5.70 -12.22
CA PRO A 377 35.89 -5.62 -13.57
C PRO A 377 34.90 -6.15 -14.60
N GLU A 378 34.74 -5.44 -15.73
CA GLU A 378 33.72 -5.72 -16.75
C GLU A 378 33.70 -7.19 -17.21
N ILE A 379 34.88 -7.78 -17.41
CA ILE A 379 35.06 -9.18 -17.86
C ILE A 379 34.59 -10.21 -16.80
N GLN A 380 34.48 -9.80 -15.54
CA GLN A 380 34.14 -10.66 -14.42
C GLN A 380 32.71 -10.45 -13.92
N ARG A 381 31.98 -9.44 -14.43
CA ARG A 381 30.64 -9.11 -13.97
C ARG A 381 29.68 -10.28 -14.16
N GLY A 382 28.88 -10.55 -13.12
CA GLY A 382 27.87 -11.60 -13.10
C GLY A 382 26.66 -11.21 -12.25
N PRO A 383 25.72 -12.15 -12.02
CA PRO A 383 24.49 -11.88 -11.27
C PRO A 383 24.70 -11.46 -9.80
N THR A 384 25.88 -11.72 -9.24
CA THR A 384 26.26 -11.37 -7.86
C THR A 384 27.18 -10.16 -7.79
N SER A 385 27.53 -9.56 -8.94
CA SER A 385 28.35 -8.36 -8.96
C SER A 385 27.57 -7.19 -8.39
N ALA A 386 28.17 -6.50 -7.43
CA ALA A 386 27.55 -5.35 -6.78
C ALA A 386 28.63 -4.46 -6.15
N ILE A 387 28.28 -3.21 -5.91
CA ILE A 387 29.04 -2.27 -5.11
C ILE A 387 28.20 -1.94 -3.89
N PHE A 388 28.72 -2.29 -2.72
CA PHE A 388 28.17 -1.93 -1.42
C PHE A 388 28.85 -0.65 -0.95
N VAL A 389 28.11 0.46 -0.98
CA VAL A 389 28.63 1.78 -0.64
C VAL A 389 28.21 2.14 0.78
N GLU A 390 29.18 2.55 1.58
CA GLU A 390 29.01 3.11 2.91
C GLU A 390 29.48 4.56 2.90
N TYR A 391 28.59 5.49 3.25
CA TYR A 391 28.95 6.90 3.31
C TYR A 391 29.39 7.30 4.73
N TYR A 392 30.62 7.81 4.86
CA TYR A 392 31.15 8.29 6.13
C TYR A 392 30.68 9.72 6.38
N THR A 393 29.58 9.84 7.11
CA THR A 393 28.98 11.11 7.53
C THR A 393 29.96 11.93 8.37
N CYS A 394 29.77 13.26 8.39
CA CYS A 394 30.60 14.16 9.19
C CYS A 394 29.83 14.54 10.46
N GLN A 395 30.17 13.94 11.60
CA GLN A 395 29.53 14.21 12.90
C GLN A 395 28.01 13.96 12.93
N ALA A 396 27.49 13.15 12.01
CA ALA A 396 26.09 12.72 12.03
C ALA A 396 26.01 11.27 12.51
N GLU A 397 24.93 10.93 13.21
CA GLU A 397 24.66 9.57 13.60
C GLU A 397 24.39 8.69 12.37
N GLY A 398 24.95 7.48 12.37
CA GLY A 398 24.78 6.51 11.29
C GLY A 398 25.72 6.69 10.10
N GLU A 399 25.77 5.65 9.29
CA GLU A 399 26.55 5.55 8.06
C GLU A 399 25.60 5.02 6.98
N PRO A 400 24.93 5.90 6.21
CA PRO A 400 23.93 5.46 5.26
C PRO A 400 24.61 4.60 4.21
N LYS A 401 24.04 3.42 4.02
CA LYS A 401 24.54 2.40 3.10
C LYS A 401 23.57 2.21 1.97
N PHE A 402 24.08 1.91 0.78
CA PHE A 402 23.25 1.53 -0.36
C PHE A 402 24.01 0.55 -1.24
N VAL A 403 23.28 -0.13 -2.10
CA VAL A 403 23.83 -1.14 -3.01
C VAL A 403 23.59 -0.67 -4.44
N LEU A 404 24.62 -0.75 -5.26
CA LEU A 404 24.55 -0.54 -6.71
C LEU A 404 24.85 -1.86 -7.42
N GLN A 405 24.00 -2.24 -8.35
CA GLN A 405 24.18 -3.31 -9.32
C GLN A 405 24.84 -2.77 -10.59
N PRO A 406 25.48 -3.60 -11.43
CA PRO A 406 26.08 -3.18 -12.70
C PRO A 406 25.14 -2.45 -13.65
N THR A 407 23.83 -2.69 -13.54
CA THR A 407 22.79 -2.03 -14.33
C THR A 407 22.45 -0.62 -13.83
N ASP A 408 22.87 -0.25 -12.63
CA ASP A 408 22.62 1.08 -12.09
C ASP A 408 23.55 2.11 -12.76
N PRO A 409 23.02 3.28 -13.15
CA PRO A 409 23.78 4.27 -13.93
C PRO A 409 24.99 4.85 -13.20
N TRP A 410 25.05 4.70 -11.87
CA TRP A 410 26.13 5.23 -11.03
C TRP A 410 27.21 4.19 -10.67
N PHE A 411 27.01 2.91 -11.03
CA PHE A 411 27.93 1.83 -10.65
C PHE A 411 29.37 2.11 -11.08
N ASP A 412 29.57 2.40 -12.37
CA ASP A 412 30.91 2.62 -12.93
C ASP A 412 31.57 3.87 -12.37
N GLN A 413 30.79 4.89 -12.00
CA GLN A 413 31.32 6.13 -11.42
C GLN A 413 31.91 5.89 -10.02
N PHE A 414 31.17 5.21 -9.14
CA PHE A 414 31.66 4.88 -7.79
C PHE A 414 32.86 3.93 -7.86
N LEU A 415 32.85 2.96 -8.77
CA LEU A 415 33.99 2.08 -8.99
C LEU A 415 35.23 2.84 -9.49
N ALA A 416 35.06 3.71 -10.49
CA ALA A 416 36.16 4.48 -11.06
C ALA A 416 36.79 5.44 -10.04
N GLU A 417 35.98 6.04 -9.16
CA GLU A 417 36.50 6.85 -8.05
C GLU A 417 37.38 6.02 -7.12
N ALA A 418 36.89 4.86 -6.66
CA ALA A 418 37.65 3.96 -5.80
C ALA A 418 38.96 3.47 -6.45
N GLU A 419 38.93 3.12 -7.74
CA GLU A 419 40.11 2.69 -8.50
C GLU A 419 41.14 3.82 -8.69
N ARG A 420 40.70 5.08 -8.86
CA ARG A 420 41.64 6.22 -8.91
C ARG A 420 42.41 6.38 -7.61
N VAL A 421 41.74 6.24 -6.46
CA VAL A 421 42.42 6.30 -5.16
C VAL A 421 43.39 5.12 -5.00
N TRP A 422 43.01 3.93 -5.46
CA TRP A 422 43.89 2.74 -5.47
C TRP A 422 45.16 2.92 -6.30
N ILE A 423 45.05 3.51 -7.49
CA ILE A 423 46.20 3.78 -8.37
C ILE A 423 47.18 4.76 -7.72
N GLY A 424 46.68 5.78 -7.03
CA GLY A 424 47.50 6.76 -6.31
C GLY A 424 48.04 6.29 -4.97
N ALA A 425 47.61 5.13 -4.47
CA ALA A 425 48.00 4.59 -3.17
C ALA A 425 49.35 3.85 -3.22
N GLN A 426 50.06 3.86 -2.09
CA GLN A 426 51.33 3.15 -1.92
C GLN A 426 51.08 1.71 -1.48
N ARG A 427 51.96 0.77 -1.85
CA ARG A 427 51.86 -0.62 -1.39
C ARG A 427 52.26 -0.71 0.08
N ALA A 428 51.44 -1.42 0.87
CA ALA A 428 51.68 -1.62 2.31
C ALA A 428 52.85 -2.57 2.59
#